data_AF-A0A524RU04-F1
#
_entry.id   AF-A0A524RU04-F1
#
_cell.length_a   1.000
_cell.length_b   1.000
_cell.length_c   1.000
_cell.angle_alpha   90.00
_cell.angle_beta   90.00
_cell.angle_gamma   90.00
#
_symmetry.space_group_name_H-M   'P 1'
#
loop_
_entity.id
_entity.type
_entity.pdbx_description
1 polymer ?
#
loop_
_entity_poly.entity_id
_entity_poly.type
_entity_poly.pdbx_seq_one_letter_code
_entity_poly.pdbx_strand_id
1 'polypeptide(L)'
;MSLLHALWDGNGLVLWADTWRVSESLAPGPGAVRHPFSLSAADLRSWLEQQGRLPGGRLTAVQRLLTLPSKGVMARPGKATARATGAEGDQQRRPAQRGTEGWRGLPLLAGEALPRSVEWWPWQVDGLRLDATAAGAWLGSLPLSGDQPELAEELRWWAHLQRWCLSLMARGRWLPLVETTPAGPRGRWSVLINREEDRRRLEDLATRMPQVVLAGAEDAALACRRQGRARLQLAEILAELLDGQMRQGFSPAEERLDPLLAAWQQALGPGDGQLELDGEAVERLQTASLHWREGVAGRVAAARTCLTLDTPPQGEDLWTLHFGLQAEADPSLRLPAGRVWGASGEAVRIGEIVVEQPGELLLEGLGRALVAFEPLARGLDQPAPESMALAPGEAFLLVRTAARKLRDVGVGVVLPDSLGGGLASRLG
;
A
#
# COMPACT_ATOMS: atom_id res chain seq x y z
N MET A 1 23.40 6.61 -20.53
CA MET A 1 23.01 5.56 -19.58
C MET A 1 21.50 5.60 -19.47
N SER A 2 20.85 4.45 -19.53
CA SER A 2 19.40 4.37 -19.41
C SER A 2 19.01 4.04 -17.98
N LEU A 3 17.92 4.63 -17.49
CA LEU A 3 17.40 4.37 -16.15
C LEU A 3 16.04 3.68 -16.27
N LEU A 4 15.89 2.54 -15.60
CA LEU A 4 14.66 1.75 -15.58
C LEU A 4 13.74 2.19 -14.45
N HIS A 5 12.48 2.38 -14.81
CA HIS A 5 11.39 2.79 -13.92
C HIS A 5 10.28 1.75 -13.94
N ALA A 6 9.45 1.75 -12.89
CA ALA A 6 8.27 0.90 -12.82
C ALA A 6 7.08 1.59 -12.16
N LEU A 7 5.91 1.38 -12.75
CA LEU A 7 4.63 1.85 -12.23
C LEU A 7 3.57 0.75 -12.29
N TRP A 8 2.46 0.97 -11.59
CA TRP A 8 1.28 0.13 -11.64
C TRP A 8 0.15 0.88 -12.36
N ASP A 9 -0.47 0.23 -13.34
CA ASP A 9 -1.55 0.83 -14.14
C ASP A 9 -2.95 0.25 -13.83
N GLY A 10 -3.05 -0.59 -12.80
CA GLY A 10 -4.27 -1.31 -12.42
C GLY A 10 -4.37 -2.71 -13.02
N ASN A 11 -3.76 -2.95 -14.18
CA ASN A 11 -3.77 -4.26 -14.86
C ASN A 11 -2.43 -5.00 -14.71
N GLY A 12 -1.38 -4.31 -14.28
CA GLY A 12 -0.10 -4.94 -14.01
C GLY A 12 1.03 -3.94 -13.81
N LEU A 13 2.24 -4.49 -13.74
CA LEU A 13 3.47 -3.71 -13.62
C LEU A 13 3.90 -3.24 -15.00
N VAL A 14 4.07 -1.93 -15.18
CA VAL A 14 4.57 -1.34 -16.43
C VAL A 14 6.00 -0.89 -16.21
N LEU A 15 6.91 -1.48 -16.99
CA LEU A 15 8.31 -1.06 -17.07
C LEU A 15 8.45 -0.02 -18.17
N TRP A 16 9.20 1.04 -17.88
CA TRP A 16 9.60 2.02 -18.88
C TRP A 16 11.00 2.53 -18.54
N ALA A 17 11.71 3.11 -19.50
CA ALA A 17 13.03 3.67 -19.24
C ALA A 17 13.21 4.98 -19.99
N ASP A 18 14.00 5.88 -19.40
CA ASP A 18 14.56 7.02 -20.10
C ASP A 18 16.06 6.83 -20.35
N THR A 19 16.56 7.57 -21.33
CA THR A 19 17.98 7.60 -21.65
C THR A 19 18.37 8.99 -22.14
N TRP A 20 19.52 9.46 -21.69
CA TRP A 20 20.05 10.74 -22.15
C TRP A 20 20.28 10.71 -23.66
N ARG A 21 19.73 11.70 -24.35
CA ARG A 21 19.98 11.99 -25.77
C ARG A 21 19.75 13.48 -26.04
N VAL A 22 20.32 13.99 -27.12
CA VAL A 22 20.05 15.37 -27.55
C VAL A 22 18.59 15.46 -28.04
N SER A 23 17.84 16.45 -27.55
CA SER A 23 16.45 16.68 -27.95
C SER A 23 16.11 18.17 -27.98
N GLU A 24 15.19 18.54 -28.85
CA GLU A 24 14.67 19.91 -28.97
C GLU A 24 13.52 20.14 -27.98
N SER A 25 13.40 21.38 -27.49
CA SER A 25 12.31 21.75 -26.60
C SER A 25 10.96 21.64 -27.30
N LEU A 26 9.98 21.04 -26.62
CA LEU A 26 8.65 20.77 -27.17
C LEU A 26 7.65 21.80 -26.65
N ALA A 27 6.74 22.22 -27.53
CA ALA A 27 5.63 23.11 -27.20
C ALA A 27 4.37 22.31 -26.89
N PRO A 28 3.48 22.80 -26.01
CA PRO A 28 2.26 22.10 -25.66
C PRO A 28 1.31 22.11 -26.86
N GLY A 29 0.82 20.92 -27.20
CA GLY A 29 -0.17 20.71 -28.25
C GLY A 29 -1.53 20.29 -27.67
N PRO A 30 -2.52 19.98 -28.53
CA PRO A 30 -3.83 19.50 -28.10
C PRO A 30 -3.80 18.09 -27.47
N GLY A 31 -2.69 17.36 -27.61
CA GLY A 31 -2.46 16.06 -26.99
C GLY A 31 -1.16 16.02 -26.21
N ALA A 32 -1.02 15.01 -25.36
CA ALA A 32 0.22 14.76 -24.65
C ALA A 32 1.36 14.45 -25.62
N VAL A 33 2.52 15.07 -25.38
CA VAL A 33 3.68 14.90 -26.24
C VAL A 33 4.49 13.70 -25.77
N ARG A 34 5.07 12.94 -26.71
CA ARG A 34 5.97 11.84 -26.40
C ARG A 34 7.17 12.34 -25.59
N HIS A 35 7.49 11.64 -24.52
CA HIS A 35 8.66 11.91 -23.70
C HIS A 35 9.93 11.71 -24.54
N PRO A 36 10.71 12.77 -24.84
CA PRO A 36 11.81 12.71 -25.80
C PRO A 36 12.93 11.75 -25.40
N PHE A 37 13.08 11.48 -24.10
CA PHE A 37 14.11 10.58 -23.59
C PHE A 37 13.63 9.14 -23.41
N SER A 38 12.31 8.88 -23.53
CA SER A 38 11.74 7.54 -23.31
C SER A 38 12.20 6.57 -24.40
N LEU A 39 12.61 5.36 -23.99
CA LEU A 39 12.85 4.26 -24.90
C LEU A 39 11.52 3.81 -25.55
N SER A 40 11.56 3.37 -26.81
CA SER A 40 10.42 2.65 -27.38
C SER A 40 10.25 1.29 -26.70
N ALA A 41 9.07 0.67 -26.82
CA ALA A 41 8.85 -0.67 -26.27
C ALA A 41 9.81 -1.73 -26.85
N ALA A 42 10.24 -1.58 -28.11
CA ALA A 42 11.22 -2.45 -28.74
C ALA A 42 12.63 -2.23 -28.16
N ASP A 43 13.06 -0.96 -28.06
CA ASP A 43 14.38 -0.63 -27.49
C ASP A 43 14.47 -1.03 -26.02
N LEU A 44 13.39 -0.85 -25.26
CA LEU A 44 13.31 -1.26 -23.86
C LEU A 44 13.46 -2.78 -23.71
N ARG A 45 12.81 -3.56 -24.57
CA ARG A 45 12.96 -5.02 -24.58
C ARG A 45 14.40 -5.43 -24.85
N SER A 46 15.01 -4.91 -25.92
CA SER A 46 16.40 -5.20 -26.25
C SER A 46 17.37 -4.75 -25.16
N TRP A 47 17.10 -3.62 -24.52
CA TRP A 47 17.90 -3.15 -23.38
C TRP A 47 17.78 -4.08 -22.17
N LEU A 48 16.56 -4.51 -21.79
CA LEU A 48 16.35 -5.46 -20.70
C LEU A 48 17.03 -6.81 -20.96
N GLU A 49 17.02 -7.29 -22.22
CA GLU A 49 17.74 -8.50 -22.64
C GLU A 49 19.25 -8.34 -22.45
N GLN A 50 19.84 -7.23 -22.89
CA GLN A 50 21.27 -6.94 -22.72
C GLN A 50 21.69 -6.86 -21.24
N GLN A 51 20.81 -6.35 -20.38
CA GLN A 51 21.03 -6.31 -18.93
C GLN A 51 20.80 -7.66 -18.24
N GLY A 52 20.33 -8.69 -18.96
CA GLY A 52 19.96 -9.98 -18.36
C GLY A 52 18.76 -9.88 -17.41
N ARG A 53 17.88 -8.88 -17.62
CA ARG A 53 16.74 -8.54 -16.76
C ARG A 53 15.40 -8.61 -17.50
N LEU A 54 15.34 -9.24 -18.68
CA LEU A 54 14.07 -9.41 -19.38
C LEU A 54 13.12 -10.28 -18.53
N PRO A 55 11.91 -9.80 -18.21
CA PRO A 55 10.94 -10.61 -17.50
C PRO A 55 10.51 -11.83 -18.32
N GLY A 56 10.27 -12.95 -17.65
CA GLY A 56 9.59 -14.09 -18.23
C GLY A 56 8.09 -13.81 -18.44
N GLY A 57 7.44 -14.58 -19.32
CA GLY A 57 6.00 -14.46 -19.57
C GLY A 57 5.64 -13.48 -20.69
N ARG A 58 4.35 -13.13 -20.77
CA ARG A 58 3.81 -12.28 -21.85
C ARG A 58 4.04 -10.81 -21.52
N LEU A 59 4.75 -10.12 -22.40
CA LEU A 59 4.96 -8.67 -22.34
C LEU A 59 4.08 -7.96 -23.36
N THR A 60 3.27 -7.00 -22.89
CA THR A 60 2.39 -6.21 -23.75
C THR A 60 2.93 -4.78 -23.87
N ALA A 61 3.14 -4.30 -25.08
CA ALA A 61 3.52 -2.90 -25.28
C ALA A 61 2.35 -1.99 -24.92
N VAL A 62 2.59 -0.99 -24.08
CA VAL A 62 1.58 -0.03 -23.62
C VAL A 62 2.14 1.39 -23.67
N GLN A 63 1.24 2.36 -23.76
CA GLN A 63 1.59 3.77 -23.64
C GLN A 63 0.95 4.33 -22.38
N ARG A 64 1.71 5.07 -21.57
CA ARG A 64 1.20 5.67 -20.34
C ARG A 64 1.47 7.17 -20.35
N LEU A 65 0.51 7.90 -19.82
CA LEU A 65 0.67 9.33 -19.59
C LEU A 65 1.22 9.54 -18.18
N LEU A 66 2.35 10.24 -18.07
CA LEU A 66 2.97 10.61 -16.80
C LEU A 66 3.07 12.11 -16.68
N THR A 67 2.67 12.66 -15.54
CA THR A 67 2.99 14.04 -15.21
C THR A 67 4.38 14.10 -14.59
N LEU A 68 5.36 14.57 -15.35
CA LEU A 68 6.77 14.58 -14.96
C LEU A 68 7.29 16.01 -14.75
N PRO A 69 8.24 16.20 -13.82
CA PRO A 69 8.85 17.49 -13.61
C PRO A 69 9.63 17.89 -14.86
N SER A 70 9.49 19.14 -15.27
CA SER A 70 9.92 19.65 -16.56
C SER A 70 10.54 21.04 -16.40
N LYS A 71 11.48 21.35 -17.29
CA LYS A 71 12.17 22.64 -17.37
C LYS A 71 11.70 23.43 -18.58
N GLY A 72 11.36 24.70 -18.35
CA GLY A 72 11.11 25.66 -19.43
C GLY A 72 12.42 26.07 -20.10
N VAL A 73 12.44 26.08 -21.43
CA VAL A 73 13.52 26.63 -22.24
C VAL A 73 13.02 27.94 -22.82
N MET A 74 13.58 29.08 -22.38
CA MET A 74 13.26 30.37 -22.99
C MET A 74 13.64 30.31 -24.48
N ALA A 75 12.70 30.66 -25.35
CA ALA A 75 12.97 30.78 -26.77
C ALA A 75 14.09 31.81 -26.96
N ARG A 76 15.18 31.43 -27.65
CA ARG A 76 16.18 32.42 -28.08
C ARG A 76 15.47 33.43 -28.99
N PRO A 77 15.54 34.75 -28.74
CA PRO A 77 14.94 35.72 -29.64
C PRO A 77 15.62 35.58 -31.00
N GLY A 78 14.88 35.08 -31.98
CA GLY A 78 15.33 35.03 -33.37
C GLY A 78 15.59 36.45 -33.84
N LYS A 79 16.72 36.68 -34.53
CA LYS A 79 17.00 37.94 -35.24
C LYS A 79 15.91 38.18 -36.28
N ALA A 80 14.81 38.81 -35.89
CA ALA A 80 13.88 39.39 -36.84
C ALA A 80 14.59 40.57 -37.50
N THR A 81 14.93 40.43 -38.76
CA THR A 81 15.39 41.52 -39.62
C THR A 81 14.26 42.57 -39.71
N ALA A 82 14.36 43.61 -38.89
CA ALA A 82 13.45 44.75 -38.93
C ALA A 82 13.67 45.51 -40.25
N ARG A 83 12.78 45.28 -41.22
CA ARG A 83 12.63 46.17 -42.36
C ARG A 83 11.78 47.34 -41.89
N ALA A 84 12.45 48.46 -41.62
CA ALA A 84 11.81 49.69 -41.19
C ALA A 84 10.97 50.28 -42.33
N THR A 85 9.69 50.46 -42.09
CA THR A 85 8.85 51.46 -42.77
C THR A 85 8.18 52.28 -41.69
N GLY A 86 8.53 53.56 -41.65
CA GLY A 86 8.14 54.49 -40.60
C GLY A 86 6.65 54.84 -40.62
N ALA A 87 6.14 55.10 -39.42
CA ALA A 87 5.07 56.05 -39.15
C ALA A 87 5.15 56.39 -37.66
N GLU A 88 5.48 57.65 -37.37
CA GLU A 88 5.46 58.24 -36.04
C GLU A 88 4.00 58.34 -35.56
N GLY A 89 3.73 57.94 -34.32
CA GLY A 89 2.39 58.00 -33.74
C GLY A 89 2.31 57.49 -32.32
N ASP A 90 2.41 58.43 -31.38
CA ASP A 90 1.92 58.47 -29.99
C ASP A 90 2.22 57.34 -28.98
N GLN A 91 2.87 57.77 -27.90
CA GLN A 91 3.19 57.00 -26.71
C GLN A 91 1.97 56.88 -25.78
N GLN A 92 1.21 55.79 -25.91
CA GLN A 92 0.41 55.27 -24.81
C GLN A 92 1.00 53.93 -24.37
N ARG A 93 1.70 53.93 -23.23
CA ARG A 93 2.20 52.71 -22.57
C ARG A 93 1.02 51.85 -22.11
N ARG A 94 0.50 51.02 -23.02
CA ARG A 94 -0.26 49.82 -22.65
C ARG A 94 0.72 48.84 -21.98
N PRO A 95 0.35 48.18 -20.86
CA PRO A 95 1.16 47.08 -20.37
C PRO A 95 1.26 46.08 -21.51
N ALA A 96 2.47 45.67 -21.86
CA ALA A 96 2.70 44.63 -22.84
C ALA A 96 1.88 43.42 -22.40
N GLN A 97 0.78 43.16 -23.10
CA GLN A 97 0.14 41.85 -23.07
C GLN A 97 1.27 40.89 -23.41
N ARG A 98 1.70 40.08 -22.44
CA ARG A 98 2.53 38.92 -22.71
C ARG A 98 1.72 38.09 -23.68
N GLY A 99 1.99 38.28 -24.96
CA GLY A 99 1.54 37.37 -26.00
C GLY A 99 1.91 35.98 -25.53
N THR A 100 1.02 35.04 -25.79
CA THR A 100 1.22 33.60 -25.66
C THR A 100 2.46 33.17 -26.45
N GLU A 101 3.67 33.50 -25.98
CA GLU A 101 4.87 32.78 -26.32
C GLU A 101 4.67 31.40 -25.70
N GLY A 102 4.17 30.48 -26.53
CA GLY A 102 3.83 29.13 -26.10
C GLY A 102 5.00 28.53 -25.34
N TRP A 103 4.72 28.03 -24.14
CA TRP A 103 5.70 27.35 -23.31
C TRP A 103 6.49 26.35 -24.16
N ARG A 104 7.81 26.27 -23.94
CA ARG A 104 8.66 25.25 -24.55
C ARG A 104 9.46 24.61 -23.45
N GLY A 105 9.48 23.30 -23.39
CA GLY A 105 10.23 22.63 -22.34
C GLY A 105 10.62 21.20 -22.65
N LEU A 106 11.36 20.64 -21.71
CA LEU A 106 11.82 19.27 -21.71
C LEU A 106 11.52 18.67 -20.34
N PRO A 107 11.23 17.37 -20.25
CA PRO A 107 11.19 16.69 -18.97
C PRO A 107 12.58 16.74 -18.32
N LEU A 108 12.63 16.76 -17.00
CA LEU A 108 13.87 16.60 -16.27
C LEU A 108 14.29 15.14 -16.32
N LEU A 109 15.55 14.90 -16.67
CA LEU A 109 16.14 13.57 -16.56
C LEU A 109 16.41 13.25 -15.09
N ALA A 110 16.30 11.98 -14.74
CA ALA A 110 16.69 11.52 -13.42
C ALA A 110 18.16 11.87 -13.12
N GLY A 111 18.42 12.40 -11.92
CA GLY A 111 19.75 12.87 -11.51
C GLY A 111 20.16 14.24 -12.06
N GLU A 112 19.35 14.90 -12.90
CA GLU A 112 19.60 16.28 -13.29
C GLU A 112 19.41 17.23 -12.10
N ALA A 113 20.26 18.24 -11.97
CA ALA A 113 20.11 19.26 -10.95
C ALA A 113 18.78 20.02 -11.12
N LEU A 114 18.05 20.18 -10.02
CA LEU A 114 16.74 20.83 -10.05
C LEU A 114 16.89 22.32 -10.47
N PRO A 115 16.15 22.77 -11.50
CA PRO A 115 16.14 24.17 -11.90
C PRO A 115 15.43 25.04 -10.86
N ARG A 116 15.65 26.36 -10.93
CA ARG A 116 14.99 27.35 -10.04
C ARG A 116 13.46 27.30 -10.10
N SER A 117 12.92 26.95 -11.26
CA SER A 117 11.49 26.75 -11.49
C SER A 117 11.28 25.39 -12.14
N VAL A 118 10.57 24.51 -11.44
CA VAL A 118 10.13 23.21 -11.95
C VAL A 118 8.64 23.32 -12.22
N GLU A 119 8.23 22.86 -13.40
CA GLU A 119 6.82 22.75 -13.77
C GLU A 119 6.47 21.28 -13.99
N TRP A 120 5.19 20.96 -13.96
CA TRP A 120 4.70 19.59 -14.11
C TRP A 120 3.92 19.49 -15.42
N TRP A 121 4.42 18.68 -16.35
CA TRP A 121 3.84 18.53 -17.67
C TRP A 121 3.55 17.06 -17.98
N PRO A 122 2.46 16.77 -18.71
CA PRO A 122 2.14 15.41 -19.08
C PRO A 122 2.95 14.97 -20.30
N TRP A 123 3.61 13.82 -20.16
CA TRP A 123 4.46 13.20 -21.15
C TRP A 123 4.01 11.77 -21.39
N GLN A 124 3.89 11.40 -22.66
CA GLN A 124 3.58 10.02 -23.06
C GLN A 124 4.88 9.19 -23.08
N VAL A 125 4.90 8.09 -22.32
CA VAL A 125 6.00 7.12 -22.31
C VAL A 125 5.55 5.80 -22.91
N ASP A 126 6.45 5.14 -23.62
CA ASP A 126 6.24 3.76 -24.06
C ASP A 126 6.79 2.81 -22.98
N GLY A 127 6.08 1.71 -22.75
CA GLY A 127 6.46 0.73 -21.74
C GLY A 127 6.07 -0.69 -22.11
N LEU A 128 6.53 -1.63 -21.27
CA LEU A 128 6.19 -3.05 -21.34
C LEU A 128 5.42 -3.42 -20.08
N ARG A 129 4.17 -3.84 -20.24
CA ARG A 129 3.34 -4.35 -19.15
C ARG A 129 3.54 -5.84 -18.94
N LEU A 130 3.73 -6.20 -17.68
CA LEU A 130 3.71 -7.56 -17.14
C LEU A 130 2.37 -7.77 -16.43
N ASP A 131 1.80 -8.96 -16.57
CA ASP A 131 0.74 -9.41 -15.65
C ASP A 131 1.29 -9.59 -14.22
N ALA A 132 0.38 -9.73 -13.25
CA ALA A 132 0.75 -9.84 -11.84
C ALA A 132 1.67 -11.03 -11.54
N THR A 133 1.50 -12.15 -12.26
CA THR A 133 2.30 -13.36 -12.13
C THR A 133 3.75 -13.12 -12.55
N ALA A 134 3.96 -12.61 -13.77
CA ALA A 134 5.27 -12.26 -14.29
C ALA A 134 5.92 -11.14 -13.48
N ALA A 135 5.12 -10.16 -13.01
CA ALA A 135 5.58 -9.07 -12.15
C ALA A 135 6.16 -9.59 -10.83
N GLY A 136 5.44 -10.45 -10.12
CA GLY A 136 5.92 -11.01 -8.85
C GLY A 136 7.26 -11.76 -9.00
N ALA A 137 7.35 -12.63 -10.02
CA ALA A 137 8.59 -13.38 -10.30
C ALA A 137 9.76 -12.44 -10.65
N TRP A 138 9.53 -11.44 -11.52
CA TRP A 138 10.56 -10.50 -11.94
C TRP A 138 11.03 -9.59 -10.79
N LEU A 139 10.10 -9.02 -10.02
CA LEU A 139 10.43 -8.23 -8.82
C LEU A 139 11.21 -9.06 -7.80
N GLY A 140 10.93 -10.36 -7.72
CA GLY A 140 11.65 -11.33 -6.89
C GLY A 140 13.09 -11.60 -7.34
N SER A 141 13.49 -11.15 -8.53
CA SER A 141 14.87 -11.24 -9.03
C SER A 141 15.69 -9.98 -8.75
N LEU A 142 15.04 -8.88 -8.35
CA LEU A 142 15.71 -7.60 -8.13
C LEU A 142 16.53 -7.60 -6.83
N PRO A 143 17.67 -6.88 -6.80
CA PRO A 143 18.47 -6.73 -5.59
C PRO A 143 17.74 -5.86 -4.55
N LEU A 144 17.89 -6.21 -3.28
CA LEU A 144 17.29 -5.45 -2.16
C LEU A 144 18.17 -4.29 -1.69
N SER A 145 19.47 -4.35 -2.00
CA SER A 145 20.48 -3.39 -1.58
C SER A 145 21.58 -3.30 -2.62
N GLY A 146 22.49 -2.36 -2.42
CA GLY A 146 23.57 -2.06 -3.35
C GLY A 146 23.21 -0.93 -4.31
N ASP A 147 24.26 -0.42 -4.94
CA ASP A 147 24.16 0.56 -6.01
C ASP A 147 23.88 -0.16 -7.33
N GLN A 148 22.85 0.29 -8.03
CA GLN A 148 22.37 -0.27 -9.29
C GLN A 148 22.05 0.92 -10.18
N PRO A 149 23.05 1.48 -10.87
CA PRO A 149 22.91 2.78 -11.52
C PRO A 149 21.91 2.77 -12.69
N GLU A 150 21.53 1.58 -13.17
CA GLU A 150 20.47 1.39 -14.18
C GLU A 150 19.06 1.29 -13.59
N LEU A 151 18.89 1.18 -12.27
CA LEU A 151 17.59 0.99 -11.61
C LEU A 151 17.20 2.23 -10.81
N ALA A 152 16.03 2.78 -11.08
CA ALA A 152 15.50 3.89 -10.28
C ALA A 152 15.14 3.45 -8.85
N GLU A 153 15.06 4.42 -7.94
CA GLU A 153 14.90 4.16 -6.50
C GLU A 153 13.59 3.40 -6.17
N GLU A 154 12.52 3.62 -6.92
CA GLU A 154 11.25 2.94 -6.72
C GLU A 154 11.34 1.43 -6.97
N LEU A 155 12.28 0.96 -7.78
CA LEU A 155 12.47 -0.48 -8.00
C LEU A 155 12.94 -1.19 -6.72
N ARG A 156 13.67 -0.47 -5.84
CA ARG A 156 14.00 -0.99 -4.52
C ARG A 156 12.74 -1.11 -3.64
N TRP A 157 11.86 -0.12 -3.69
CA TRP A 157 10.56 -0.18 -3.00
C TRP A 157 9.73 -1.36 -3.50
N TRP A 158 9.66 -1.57 -4.81
CA TRP A 158 8.99 -2.72 -5.43
C TRP A 158 9.58 -4.06 -5.00
N ALA A 159 10.92 -4.16 -4.96
CA ALA A 159 11.60 -5.37 -4.49
C ALA A 159 11.26 -5.66 -3.01
N HIS A 160 11.18 -4.64 -2.15
CA HIS A 160 10.75 -4.82 -0.76
C HIS A 160 9.28 -5.21 -0.62
N LEU A 161 8.38 -4.62 -1.40
CA LEU A 161 6.97 -5.02 -1.46
C LEU A 161 6.86 -6.50 -1.83
N GLN A 162 7.60 -6.93 -2.85
CA GLN A 162 7.60 -8.30 -3.31
C GLN A 162 8.16 -9.28 -2.26
N ARG A 163 9.22 -8.92 -1.52
CA ARG A 163 9.71 -9.74 -0.39
C ARG A 163 8.69 -9.87 0.72
N TRP A 164 7.93 -8.81 0.98
CA TRP A 164 6.86 -8.88 1.97
C TRP A 164 5.70 -9.75 1.48
N CYS A 165 5.32 -9.67 0.20
CA CYS A 165 4.35 -10.58 -0.43
C CYS A 165 4.75 -12.06 -0.23
N LEU A 166 6.00 -12.41 -0.57
CA LEU A 166 6.54 -13.76 -0.35
C LEU A 166 6.54 -14.17 1.13
N SER A 167 6.83 -13.23 2.05
CA SER A 167 6.76 -13.48 3.49
C SER A 167 5.34 -13.74 3.98
N LEU A 168 4.32 -13.08 3.41
CA LEU A 168 2.91 -13.36 3.70
C LEU A 168 2.52 -14.75 3.21
N MET A 169 2.94 -15.13 1.99
CA MET A 169 2.72 -16.46 1.44
C MET A 169 3.34 -17.55 2.33
N ALA A 170 4.62 -17.41 2.68
CA ALA A 170 5.35 -18.36 3.52
C ALA A 170 4.78 -18.51 4.94
N ARG A 171 4.15 -17.44 5.47
CA ARG A 171 3.49 -17.44 6.78
C ARG A 171 2.03 -17.90 6.72
N GLY A 172 1.53 -18.35 5.57
CA GLY A 172 0.14 -18.81 5.40
C GLY A 172 -0.89 -17.68 5.56
N ARG A 173 -0.55 -16.46 5.14
CA ARG A 173 -1.36 -15.25 5.36
C ARG A 173 -2.26 -14.96 4.17
N TRP A 174 -3.04 -15.96 3.78
CA TRP A 174 -3.92 -15.90 2.62
C TRP A 174 -5.13 -16.81 2.82
N LEU A 175 -6.19 -16.55 2.06
CA LEU A 175 -7.40 -17.37 2.01
C LEU A 175 -7.89 -17.46 0.57
N PRO A 176 -8.38 -18.63 0.11
CA PRO A 176 -9.13 -18.69 -1.13
C PRO A 176 -10.51 -18.06 -0.91
N LEU A 177 -10.94 -17.22 -1.83
CA LEU A 177 -12.26 -16.59 -1.83
C LEU A 177 -12.91 -16.72 -3.20
N VAL A 178 -14.21 -16.44 -3.24
CA VAL A 178 -14.93 -16.15 -4.48
C VAL A 178 -15.19 -14.64 -4.54
N GLU A 179 -14.78 -14.03 -5.64
CA GLU A 179 -14.95 -12.60 -5.90
C GLU A 179 -15.79 -12.40 -7.16
N THR A 180 -16.72 -11.46 -7.12
CA THR A 180 -17.49 -11.05 -8.29
C THR A 180 -16.83 -9.85 -8.94
N THR A 181 -16.41 -10.01 -10.19
CA THR A 181 -15.83 -8.95 -11.01
C THR A 181 -16.81 -8.54 -12.12
N PRO A 182 -16.58 -7.42 -12.84
CA PRO A 182 -17.37 -7.10 -14.03
C PRO A 182 -17.33 -8.17 -15.13
N ALA A 183 -16.28 -9.00 -15.16
CA ALA A 183 -16.14 -10.11 -16.11
C ALA A 183 -16.86 -11.38 -15.65
N GLY A 184 -17.36 -11.43 -14.42
CA GLY A 184 -18.01 -12.60 -13.83
C GLY A 184 -17.39 -13.01 -12.49
N PRO A 185 -17.93 -14.09 -11.87
CA PRO A 185 -17.40 -14.66 -10.64
C PRO A 185 -16.07 -15.36 -10.92
N ARG A 186 -15.12 -15.20 -10.00
CA ARG A 186 -13.83 -15.86 -10.06
C ARG A 186 -13.37 -16.37 -8.70
N GLY A 187 -12.65 -17.49 -8.69
CA GLY A 187 -11.85 -17.91 -7.55
C GLY A 187 -10.63 -17.01 -7.42
N ARG A 188 -10.23 -16.61 -6.22
CA ARG A 188 -9.09 -15.72 -5.98
C ARG A 188 -8.40 -16.03 -4.66
N TRP A 189 -7.07 -15.98 -4.63
CA TRP A 189 -6.29 -15.94 -3.40
C TRP A 189 -6.26 -14.51 -2.86
N SER A 190 -6.75 -14.32 -1.64
CA SER A 190 -6.81 -13.03 -0.97
C SER A 190 -5.82 -12.94 0.18
N VAL A 191 -5.15 -11.80 0.32
CA VAL A 191 -4.18 -11.55 1.40
C VAL A 191 -4.90 -11.35 2.72
N LEU A 192 -4.40 -11.97 3.79
CA LEU A 192 -4.93 -11.80 5.15
C LEU A 192 -4.06 -10.86 5.99
N ILE A 193 -4.48 -9.61 6.14
CA ILE A 193 -3.80 -8.58 6.96
C ILE A 193 -4.56 -8.36 8.28
N ASN A 194 -4.68 -9.40 9.11
CA ASN A 194 -5.36 -9.31 10.41
C ASN A 194 -4.41 -9.05 11.61
N ARG A 195 -3.10 -9.25 11.43
CA ARG A 195 -2.09 -9.01 12.48
C ARG A 195 -1.61 -7.57 12.50
N GLU A 196 -1.33 -7.06 13.69
CA GLU A 196 -0.82 -5.70 13.91
C GLU A 196 0.51 -5.45 13.16
N GLU A 197 1.41 -6.43 13.14
CA GLU A 197 2.70 -6.30 12.42
C GLU A 197 2.50 -6.14 10.91
N ASP A 198 1.60 -6.92 10.31
CA ASP A 198 1.30 -6.83 8.88
C ASP A 198 0.56 -5.51 8.55
N ARG A 199 -0.31 -5.03 9.44
CA ARG A 199 -0.97 -3.72 9.30
C ARG A 199 0.03 -2.58 9.36
N ARG A 200 0.94 -2.58 10.33
CA ARG A 200 2.02 -1.58 10.42
C ARG A 200 2.90 -1.61 9.18
N ARG A 201 3.24 -2.80 8.69
CA ARG A 201 4.06 -2.95 7.48
C ARG A 201 3.36 -2.39 6.24
N LEU A 202 2.04 -2.57 6.12
CA LEU A 202 1.23 -1.94 5.08
C LEU A 202 1.31 -0.42 5.16
N GLU A 203 1.11 0.16 6.34
CA GLU A 203 1.17 1.62 6.56
C GLU A 203 2.56 2.20 6.26
N ASP A 204 3.62 1.52 6.71
CA ASP A 204 4.99 1.94 6.45
C ASP A 204 5.30 1.98 4.94
N LEU A 205 4.89 0.94 4.21
CA LEU A 205 5.09 0.86 2.76
C LEU A 205 4.23 1.87 2.01
N ALA A 206 2.98 2.09 2.44
CA ALA A 206 2.07 3.08 1.86
C ALA A 206 2.60 4.51 2.05
N THR A 207 3.10 4.82 3.25
CA THR A 207 3.70 6.13 3.58
C THR A 207 4.95 6.41 2.76
N ARG A 208 5.74 5.37 2.47
CA ARG A 208 6.98 5.46 1.68
C ARG A 208 6.78 5.19 0.19
N MET A 209 5.54 5.02 -0.27
CA MET A 209 5.25 4.67 -1.65
C MET A 209 5.67 5.82 -2.58
N PRO A 210 6.61 5.58 -3.51
CA PRO A 210 7.02 6.61 -4.47
C PRO A 210 5.85 7.06 -5.33
N GLN A 211 5.77 8.35 -5.64
CA GLN A 211 4.66 8.90 -6.43
C GLN A 211 4.54 8.28 -7.83
N VAL A 212 5.68 7.89 -8.43
CA VAL A 212 5.73 7.26 -9.75
C VAL A 212 4.98 5.93 -9.82
N VAL A 213 4.85 5.20 -8.69
CA VAL A 213 4.17 3.90 -8.62
C VAL A 213 2.75 3.98 -9.17
N LEU A 214 2.06 5.12 -9.00
CA LEU A 214 0.67 5.31 -9.44
C LEU A 214 0.50 6.49 -10.39
N ALA A 215 1.59 6.94 -11.01
CA ALA A 215 1.57 8.12 -11.87
C ALA A 215 1.01 7.84 -13.27
N GLY A 216 0.94 6.57 -13.68
CA GLY A 216 0.50 6.17 -15.02
C GLY A 216 -1.02 6.22 -15.20
N ALA A 217 -1.47 6.94 -16.23
CA ALA A 217 -2.86 6.92 -16.69
C ALA A 217 -2.96 6.46 -18.16
N GLU A 218 -4.09 5.83 -18.51
CA GLU A 218 -4.42 5.49 -19.91
C GLU A 218 -4.99 6.70 -20.65
N ASP A 219 -5.99 7.39 -20.06
CA ASP A 219 -6.67 8.52 -20.70
C ASP A 219 -6.44 9.87 -20.01
N ALA A 220 -6.26 10.87 -20.89
CA ALA A 220 -5.76 12.19 -20.61
C ALA A 220 -6.77 13.09 -19.90
N ALA A 221 -6.39 13.57 -18.72
CA ALA A 221 -6.64 14.95 -18.35
C ALA A 221 -5.28 15.53 -17.93
N LEU A 222 -4.94 16.72 -18.44
CA LEU A 222 -3.77 17.54 -18.09
C LEU A 222 -3.72 17.95 -16.60
N ALA A 223 -4.38 17.22 -15.70
CA ALA A 223 -4.51 17.52 -14.29
C ALA A 223 -3.72 16.50 -13.47
N CYS A 224 -2.80 16.99 -12.65
CA CYS A 224 -2.09 16.22 -11.64
C CYS A 224 -3.08 15.40 -10.79
N ARG A 225 -3.09 14.07 -10.92
CA ARG A 225 -3.90 13.22 -10.05
C ARG A 225 -3.35 13.30 -8.63
N ARG A 226 -4.14 13.81 -7.70
CA ARG A 226 -3.81 13.76 -6.27
C ARG A 226 -4.01 12.33 -5.77
N GLN A 227 -2.97 11.74 -5.21
CA GLN A 227 -3.06 10.40 -4.61
C GLN A 227 -3.88 10.46 -3.32
N GLY A 228 -5.15 10.06 -3.38
CA GLY A 228 -6.05 10.13 -2.22
C GLY A 228 -6.09 8.86 -1.36
N ARG A 229 -5.48 7.74 -1.81
CA ARG A 229 -5.78 6.40 -1.25
C ARG A 229 -4.60 5.43 -1.31
N ALA A 230 -3.39 5.89 -0.98
CA ALA A 230 -2.16 5.10 -1.06
C ALA A 230 -2.25 3.72 -0.39
N ARG A 231 -2.82 3.65 0.81
CA ARG A 231 -3.02 2.38 1.54
C ARG A 231 -3.90 1.39 0.79
N LEU A 232 -5.04 1.84 0.26
CA LEU A 232 -5.97 0.97 -0.47
C LEU A 232 -5.33 0.49 -1.77
N GLN A 233 -4.66 1.38 -2.50
CA GLN A 233 -3.97 1.04 -3.74
C GLN A 233 -2.84 0.05 -3.50
N LEU A 234 -2.08 0.21 -2.41
CA LEU A 234 -1.06 -0.76 -2.02
C LEU A 234 -1.66 -2.13 -1.68
N ALA A 235 -2.79 -2.15 -0.96
CA ALA A 235 -3.47 -3.40 -0.62
C ALA A 235 -3.98 -4.12 -1.87
N GLU A 236 -4.51 -3.38 -2.85
CA GLU A 236 -4.92 -3.92 -4.16
C GLU A 236 -3.74 -4.49 -4.93
N ILE A 237 -2.63 -3.74 -5.06
CA ILE A 237 -1.39 -4.21 -5.70
C ILE A 237 -0.88 -5.48 -5.03
N LEU A 238 -0.81 -5.50 -3.70
CA LEU A 238 -0.35 -6.65 -2.94
C LEU A 238 -1.27 -7.87 -3.15
N ALA A 239 -2.58 -7.67 -3.22
CA ALA A 239 -3.54 -8.73 -3.49
C ALA A 239 -3.38 -9.31 -4.90
N GLU A 240 -3.13 -8.47 -5.92
CA GLU A 240 -2.85 -8.94 -7.29
C GLU A 240 -1.52 -9.72 -7.36
N LEU A 241 -0.44 -9.20 -6.75
CA LEU A 241 0.86 -9.87 -6.72
C LEU A 241 0.83 -11.21 -5.97
N LEU A 242 0.06 -11.29 -4.87
CA LEU A 242 -0.11 -12.54 -4.14
C LEU A 242 -0.92 -13.54 -4.95
N ASP A 243 -2.05 -13.11 -5.54
CA ASP A 243 -2.91 -13.99 -6.34
C ASP A 243 -2.16 -14.59 -7.53
N GLY A 244 -1.46 -13.76 -8.32
CA GLY A 244 -0.69 -14.23 -9.47
C GLY A 244 0.38 -15.26 -9.10
N GLN A 245 1.11 -15.05 -8.01
CA GLN A 245 2.14 -15.99 -7.57
C GLN A 245 1.57 -17.29 -6.98
N MET A 246 0.49 -17.19 -6.19
CA MET A 246 -0.18 -18.38 -5.64
C MET A 246 -0.72 -19.26 -6.76
N ARG A 247 -1.37 -18.68 -7.77
CA ARG A 247 -1.87 -19.42 -8.95
C ARG A 247 -0.78 -20.16 -9.70
N GLN A 248 0.37 -19.50 -9.92
CA GLN A 248 1.48 -20.11 -10.65
C GLN A 248 2.05 -21.35 -9.93
N GLY A 249 2.07 -21.33 -8.60
CA GLY A 249 2.54 -22.45 -7.77
C GLY A 249 1.45 -23.45 -7.40
N PHE A 250 0.18 -23.16 -7.67
CA PHE A 250 -0.93 -24.01 -7.26
C PHE A 250 -1.20 -25.12 -8.27
N SER A 251 -1.31 -26.34 -7.77
CA SER A 251 -1.75 -27.50 -8.54
C SER A 251 -2.92 -28.16 -7.82
N PRO A 252 -4.07 -28.35 -8.48
CA PRO A 252 -5.20 -29.10 -7.94
C PRO A 252 -4.76 -30.51 -7.52
N ALA A 253 -4.82 -30.79 -6.22
CA ALA A 253 -4.33 -32.07 -5.67
C ALA A 253 -5.46 -33.07 -5.35
N GLU A 254 -6.64 -32.56 -4.95
CA GLU A 254 -7.76 -33.42 -4.57
C GLU A 254 -8.64 -33.75 -5.79
N GLU A 255 -8.76 -35.04 -6.09
CA GLU A 255 -9.53 -35.55 -7.23
C GLU A 255 -10.98 -35.92 -6.86
N ARG A 256 -11.27 -36.06 -5.56
CA ARG A 256 -12.56 -36.57 -5.04
C ARG A 256 -13.37 -35.51 -4.31
N LEU A 257 -13.36 -34.28 -4.85
CA LEU A 257 -14.22 -33.20 -4.37
C LEU A 257 -15.61 -33.30 -5.00
N ASP A 258 -16.62 -32.79 -4.30
CA ASP A 258 -17.91 -32.55 -4.93
C ASP A 258 -17.76 -31.50 -6.06
N PRO A 259 -18.68 -31.45 -7.05
CA PRO A 259 -18.53 -30.59 -8.22
C PRO A 259 -18.31 -29.11 -7.91
N LEU A 260 -18.90 -28.61 -6.82
CA LEU A 260 -18.79 -27.21 -6.40
C LEU A 260 -17.36 -26.90 -5.94
N LEU A 261 -16.82 -27.72 -5.04
CA LEU A 261 -15.44 -27.57 -4.55
C LEU A 261 -14.41 -27.90 -5.63
N ALA A 262 -14.71 -28.83 -6.54
CA ALA A 262 -13.84 -29.13 -7.68
C ALA A 262 -13.71 -27.90 -8.61
N ALA A 263 -14.82 -27.25 -8.95
CA ALA A 263 -14.81 -26.02 -9.75
C ALA A 263 -14.05 -24.89 -9.04
N TRP A 264 -14.25 -24.73 -7.72
CA TRP A 264 -13.51 -23.73 -6.94
C TRP A 264 -12.01 -24.00 -6.90
N GLN A 265 -11.59 -25.25 -6.69
CA GLN A 265 -10.18 -25.65 -6.72
C GLN A 265 -9.56 -25.35 -8.09
N GLN A 266 -10.24 -25.66 -9.19
CA GLN A 266 -9.73 -25.37 -10.53
C GLN A 266 -9.59 -23.86 -10.78
N ALA A 267 -10.58 -23.06 -10.35
CA ALA A 267 -10.57 -21.60 -10.48
C ALA A 267 -9.46 -20.91 -9.65
N LEU A 268 -8.88 -21.57 -8.65
CA LEU A 268 -7.74 -21.07 -7.88
C LEU A 268 -6.37 -21.37 -8.53
N GLY A 269 -6.35 -22.19 -9.58
CA GLY A 269 -5.14 -22.53 -10.33
C GLY A 269 -4.70 -21.49 -11.35
N PRO A 270 -3.74 -21.87 -12.22
CA PRO A 270 -3.27 -21.03 -13.31
C PRO A 270 -4.42 -20.62 -14.25
N GLY A 271 -4.51 -19.33 -14.57
CA GLY A 271 -5.58 -18.78 -15.43
C GLY A 271 -6.12 -17.47 -14.90
N ASP A 272 -7.28 -17.06 -15.43
CA ASP A 272 -8.04 -15.87 -14.99
C ASP A 272 -8.97 -16.14 -13.79
N GLY A 273 -9.10 -17.41 -13.42
CA GLY A 273 -9.85 -17.89 -12.27
C GLY A 273 -11.36 -17.87 -12.45
N GLN A 274 -11.87 -17.78 -13.70
CA GLN A 274 -13.31 -17.79 -13.95
C GLN A 274 -13.98 -19.04 -13.34
N LEU A 275 -15.13 -18.82 -12.69
CA LEU A 275 -15.97 -19.88 -12.13
C LEU A 275 -17.13 -20.17 -13.06
N GLU A 276 -17.04 -21.29 -13.77
CA GLU A 276 -18.08 -21.82 -14.64
C GLU A 276 -19.13 -22.60 -13.82
N LEU A 277 -19.95 -21.87 -13.08
CA LEU A 277 -21.00 -22.40 -12.21
C LEU A 277 -22.30 -21.60 -12.39
N ASP A 278 -23.44 -22.19 -12.04
CA ASP A 278 -24.70 -21.45 -12.00
C ASP A 278 -24.72 -20.42 -10.85
N GLY A 279 -25.66 -19.47 -10.93
CA GLY A 279 -25.72 -18.36 -9.97
C GLY A 279 -25.92 -18.80 -8.52
N GLU A 280 -26.71 -19.85 -8.29
CA GLU A 280 -26.98 -20.37 -6.93
C GLU A 280 -25.72 -21.02 -6.34
N ALA A 281 -25.00 -21.82 -7.13
CA ALA A 281 -23.72 -22.41 -6.75
C ALA A 281 -22.66 -21.35 -6.43
N VAL A 282 -22.56 -20.30 -7.25
CA VAL A 282 -21.65 -19.17 -7.03
C VAL A 282 -21.99 -18.45 -5.72
N GLU A 283 -23.26 -18.12 -5.49
CA GLU A 283 -23.70 -17.43 -4.27
C GLU A 283 -23.42 -18.26 -3.01
N ARG A 284 -23.63 -19.58 -3.08
CA ARG A 284 -23.29 -20.50 -1.99
C ARG A 284 -21.80 -20.52 -1.66
N LEU A 285 -20.92 -20.61 -2.68
CA LEU A 285 -19.47 -20.55 -2.47
C LEU A 285 -19.01 -19.18 -1.97
N GLN A 286 -19.57 -18.10 -2.51
CA GLN A 286 -19.25 -16.74 -2.09
C GLN A 286 -19.62 -16.53 -0.62
N THR A 287 -20.81 -16.95 -0.21
CA THR A 287 -21.27 -16.87 1.18
C THR A 287 -20.39 -17.72 2.10
N ALA A 288 -20.10 -18.97 1.71
CA ALA A 288 -19.25 -19.86 2.51
C ALA A 288 -17.82 -19.31 2.67
N SER A 289 -17.20 -18.83 1.59
CA SER A 289 -15.86 -18.27 1.61
C SER A 289 -15.80 -16.94 2.39
N LEU A 290 -16.84 -16.11 2.30
CA LEU A 290 -16.96 -14.88 3.09
C LEU A 290 -17.07 -15.19 4.59
N HIS A 291 -17.91 -16.14 4.99
CA HIS A 291 -18.02 -16.54 6.39
C HIS A 291 -16.73 -17.16 6.94
N TRP A 292 -16.01 -17.94 6.12
CA TRP A 292 -14.69 -18.43 6.51
C TRP A 292 -13.71 -17.27 6.73
N ARG A 293 -13.69 -16.28 5.83
CA ARG A 293 -12.90 -15.06 6.01
C ARG A 293 -13.26 -14.34 7.29
N GLU A 294 -14.54 -14.16 7.60
CA GLU A 294 -14.99 -13.50 8.82
C GLU A 294 -14.54 -14.24 10.08
N GLY A 295 -14.61 -15.58 10.07
CA GLY A 295 -14.15 -16.41 11.19
C GLY A 295 -12.63 -16.34 11.42
N VAL A 296 -11.84 -16.17 10.36
CA VAL A 296 -10.36 -16.15 10.45
C VAL A 296 -9.79 -14.74 10.59
N ALA A 297 -10.33 -13.77 9.86
CA ALA A 297 -9.89 -12.38 9.90
C ALA A 297 -10.36 -11.68 11.18
N GLY A 298 -11.41 -12.18 11.81
CA GLY A 298 -12.26 -11.41 12.71
C GLY A 298 -13.11 -10.43 11.89
N ARG A 299 -14.27 -10.05 12.40
CA ARG A 299 -14.96 -8.85 11.87
C ARG A 299 -14.01 -7.67 12.04
N VAL A 300 -14.03 -6.70 11.10
CA VAL A 300 -13.35 -5.40 11.30
C VAL A 300 -14.02 -4.77 12.51
N ALA A 301 -13.46 -5.05 13.68
CA ALA A 301 -14.05 -4.60 14.91
C ALA A 301 -13.86 -3.09 14.98
N ALA A 302 -14.93 -2.37 15.30
CA ALA A 302 -14.90 -0.93 15.50
C ALA A 302 -13.81 -0.54 16.54
N ALA A 303 -13.57 -1.43 17.50
CA ALA A 303 -12.53 -1.33 18.49
C ALA A 303 -11.93 -2.70 18.81
N ARG A 304 -10.83 -2.71 19.55
CA ARG A 304 -10.22 -3.91 20.14
C ARG A 304 -9.99 -3.70 21.63
N THR A 305 -9.87 -4.79 22.39
CA THR A 305 -9.39 -4.71 23.78
C THR A 305 -8.00 -4.10 23.84
N CYS A 306 -7.75 -3.22 24.80
CA CYS A 306 -6.50 -2.52 24.99
C CYS A 306 -6.08 -2.54 26.47
N LEU A 307 -4.83 -2.91 26.70
CA LEU A 307 -4.17 -2.85 28.01
C LEU A 307 -3.25 -1.63 28.03
N THR A 308 -3.44 -0.74 28.99
CA THR A 308 -2.63 0.48 29.14
C THR A 308 -1.85 0.41 30.45
N LEU A 309 -0.53 0.42 30.35
CA LEU A 309 0.36 0.37 31.50
C LEU A 309 0.77 1.79 31.89
N ASP A 310 0.52 2.16 33.15
CA ASP A 310 0.93 3.45 33.70
C ASP A 310 2.21 3.31 34.52
N THR A 311 3.01 4.38 34.55
CA THR A 311 4.19 4.44 35.42
C THR A 311 3.72 4.59 36.87
N PRO A 312 4.29 3.84 37.83
CA PRO A 312 3.94 3.97 39.23
C PRO A 312 4.17 5.41 39.73
N PRO A 313 3.34 5.91 40.67
CA PRO A 313 3.58 7.16 41.36
C PRO A 313 4.95 7.18 42.05
N GLN A 314 5.49 8.38 42.28
CA GLN A 314 6.79 8.53 42.93
C GLN A 314 6.76 7.96 44.36
N GLY A 315 7.61 6.96 44.62
CA GLY A 315 7.69 6.28 45.91
C GLY A 315 6.83 5.01 46.01
N GLU A 316 6.15 4.62 44.92
CA GLU A 316 5.44 3.34 44.80
C GLU A 316 6.15 2.40 43.82
N ASP A 317 6.00 1.10 44.05
CA ASP A 317 6.59 0.06 43.20
C ASP A 317 5.56 -0.67 42.32
N LEU A 318 4.26 -0.47 42.58
CA LEU A 318 3.19 -1.17 41.87
C LEU A 318 2.78 -0.43 40.61
N TRP A 319 2.84 -1.15 39.48
CA TRP A 319 2.43 -0.63 38.19
C TRP A 319 0.94 -0.89 37.98
N THR A 320 0.20 0.13 37.52
CA THR A 320 -1.22 -0.02 37.23
C THR A 320 -1.42 -0.41 35.77
N LEU A 321 -2.11 -1.52 35.53
CA LEU A 321 -2.54 -1.95 34.21
C LEU A 321 -4.03 -1.71 34.05
N HIS A 322 -4.41 -0.76 33.20
CA HIS A 322 -5.79 -0.41 32.89
C HIS A 322 -6.35 -1.25 31.74
N PHE A 323 -7.61 -1.64 31.87
CA PHE A 323 -8.38 -2.34 30.84
C PHE A 323 -9.29 -1.35 30.09
N GLY A 324 -9.55 -1.63 28.82
CA GLY A 324 -10.48 -0.83 28.04
C GLY A 324 -10.52 -1.24 26.58
N LEU A 325 -11.19 -0.42 25.78
CA LEU A 325 -11.24 -0.54 24.33
C LEU A 325 -10.38 0.53 23.67
N GLN A 326 -9.79 0.20 22.53
CA GLN A 326 -9.08 1.13 21.64
C GLN A 326 -9.73 1.07 20.27
N ALA A 327 -10.00 2.23 19.69
CA ALA A 327 -10.51 2.34 18.33
C ALA A 327 -9.52 1.74 17.33
N GLU A 328 -10.03 0.95 16.37
CA GLU A 328 -9.18 0.28 15.38
C GLU A 328 -8.68 1.26 14.31
N ALA A 329 -9.54 2.23 13.93
CA ALA A 329 -9.22 3.24 12.92
C ALA A 329 -8.33 4.37 13.47
N ASP A 330 -8.37 4.63 14.77
CA ASP A 330 -7.54 5.64 15.44
C ASP A 330 -7.08 5.14 16.82
N PRO A 331 -5.87 4.56 16.92
CA PRO A 331 -5.33 4.04 18.17
C PRO A 331 -5.16 5.09 19.30
N SER A 332 -5.21 6.38 18.98
CA SER A 332 -5.18 7.44 19.98
C SER A 332 -6.47 7.50 20.80
N LEU A 333 -7.60 7.07 20.22
CA LEU A 333 -8.89 7.06 20.88
C LEU A 333 -9.08 5.77 21.67
N ARG A 334 -9.32 5.91 22.98
CA ARG A 334 -9.50 4.81 23.92
C ARG A 334 -10.71 5.06 24.82
N LEU A 335 -11.37 3.99 25.23
CA LEU A 335 -12.50 3.99 26.14
C LEU A 335 -12.18 3.13 27.36
N PRO A 336 -12.16 3.69 28.57
CA PRO A 336 -11.89 2.93 29.80
C PRO A 336 -12.92 1.83 30.05
N ALA A 337 -12.50 0.72 30.65
CA ALA A 337 -13.36 -0.41 30.98
C ALA A 337 -14.59 -0.02 31.84
N GLY A 338 -14.45 0.89 32.81
CA GLY A 338 -15.60 1.35 33.60
C GLY A 338 -16.72 1.96 32.75
N ARG A 339 -16.39 2.64 31.66
CA ARG A 339 -17.38 3.18 30.70
C ARG A 339 -17.99 2.07 29.84
N VAL A 340 -17.23 1.02 29.54
CA VAL A 340 -17.73 -0.16 28.80
C VAL A 340 -18.73 -0.93 29.65
N TRP A 341 -18.40 -1.19 30.92
CA TRP A 341 -19.27 -1.92 31.85
C TRP A 341 -20.51 -1.11 32.22
N GLY A 342 -20.37 0.21 32.40
CA GLY A 342 -21.50 1.10 32.68
C GLY A 342 -22.53 1.17 31.56
N ALA A 343 -22.16 0.85 30.31
CA ALA A 343 -23.07 0.84 29.17
C ALA A 343 -24.08 -0.32 29.20
N SER A 344 -23.89 -1.32 30.06
CA SER A 344 -24.86 -2.42 30.30
C SER A 344 -25.37 -3.13 29.03
N GLY A 345 -24.53 -3.21 27.99
CA GLY A 345 -24.88 -3.83 26.70
C GLY A 345 -25.38 -2.87 25.62
N GLU A 346 -25.53 -1.57 25.92
CA GLU A 346 -25.81 -0.55 24.91
C GLU A 346 -24.55 -0.18 24.10
N ALA A 347 -24.78 0.33 22.90
CA ALA A 347 -23.73 0.81 22.03
C ALA A 347 -22.99 2.01 22.65
N VAL A 348 -21.66 1.99 22.63
CA VAL A 348 -20.82 3.10 23.09
C VAL A 348 -20.09 3.74 21.94
N ARG A 349 -19.69 5.00 22.12
CA ARG A 349 -18.91 5.75 21.14
C ARG A 349 -17.47 5.95 21.60
N ILE A 350 -16.52 5.67 20.71
CA ILE A 350 -15.11 6.02 20.87
C ILE A 350 -14.80 7.10 19.82
N GLY A 351 -15.01 8.37 20.21
CA GLY A 351 -15.04 9.48 19.26
C GLY A 351 -16.21 9.37 18.28
N GLU A 352 -15.91 9.24 16.99
CA GLU A 352 -16.92 9.05 15.94
C GLU A 352 -17.33 7.58 15.72
N ILE A 353 -16.59 6.65 16.30
CA ILE A 353 -16.77 5.22 16.09
C ILE A 353 -17.82 4.66 17.04
N VAL A 354 -18.80 3.93 16.51
CA VAL A 354 -19.84 3.24 17.29
C VAL A 354 -19.43 1.79 17.53
N VAL A 355 -19.49 1.34 18.77
CA VAL A 355 -19.24 -0.03 19.21
C VAL A 355 -20.54 -0.58 19.79
N GLU A 356 -21.21 -1.45 19.04
CA GLU A 356 -22.54 -1.97 19.39
C GLU A 356 -22.56 -2.79 20.69
N GLN A 357 -21.60 -3.71 20.86
CA GLN A 357 -21.55 -4.63 21.99
C GLN A 357 -20.19 -4.52 22.70
N PRO A 358 -19.93 -3.42 23.44
CA PRO A 358 -18.60 -3.14 23.96
C PRO A 358 -18.18 -4.11 25.08
N GLY A 359 -19.13 -4.59 25.88
CA GLY A 359 -18.85 -5.52 26.97
C GLY A 359 -18.38 -6.89 26.46
N GLU A 360 -19.09 -7.45 25.47
CA GLU A 360 -18.70 -8.71 24.83
C GLU A 360 -17.33 -8.58 24.17
N LEU A 361 -17.10 -7.50 23.43
CA LEU A 361 -15.82 -7.23 22.77
C LEU A 361 -14.63 -7.13 23.76
N LEU A 362 -14.86 -6.49 24.91
CA LEU A 362 -13.86 -6.38 25.96
C LEU A 362 -13.59 -7.74 26.62
N LEU A 363 -14.64 -8.50 26.94
CA LEU A 363 -14.50 -9.85 27.53
C LEU A 363 -13.79 -10.83 26.58
N GLU A 364 -14.16 -10.83 25.30
CA GLU A 364 -13.56 -11.70 24.29
C GLU A 364 -12.06 -11.41 24.14
N GLY A 365 -11.67 -10.13 24.11
CA GLY A 365 -10.27 -9.74 24.03
C GLY A 365 -9.48 -9.98 25.31
N LEU A 366 -10.08 -9.82 26.49
CA LEU A 366 -9.46 -10.21 27.77
C LEU A 366 -9.27 -11.73 27.86
N GLY A 367 -10.22 -12.52 27.35
CA GLY A 367 -10.08 -13.97 27.22
C GLY A 367 -8.89 -14.38 26.35
N ARG A 368 -8.67 -13.70 25.22
CA ARG A 368 -7.45 -13.88 24.40
C ARG A 368 -6.19 -13.42 25.14
N ALA A 369 -6.29 -12.31 25.88
CA ALA A 369 -5.15 -11.75 26.62
C ALA A 369 -4.61 -12.70 27.69
N LEU A 370 -5.51 -13.41 28.40
CA LEU A 370 -5.15 -14.42 29.41
C LEU A 370 -4.23 -15.51 28.86
N VAL A 371 -4.45 -15.94 27.61
CA VAL A 371 -3.60 -16.96 26.96
C VAL A 371 -2.18 -16.44 26.72
N ALA A 372 -2.04 -15.14 26.48
CA ALA A 372 -0.75 -14.51 26.18
C ALA A 372 -0.02 -13.99 27.44
N PHE A 373 -0.75 -13.61 28.48
CA PHE A 373 -0.23 -13.04 29.72
C PHE A 373 -1.07 -13.52 30.91
N GLU A 374 -0.66 -14.66 31.48
CA GLU A 374 -1.37 -15.32 32.59
C GLU A 374 -1.71 -14.37 33.75
N PRO A 375 -0.83 -13.45 34.23
CA PRO A 375 -1.08 -12.68 35.46
C PRO A 375 -2.39 -11.89 35.47
N LEU A 376 -2.98 -11.65 34.29
CA LEU A 376 -4.32 -11.08 34.14
C LEU A 376 -5.40 -11.87 34.89
N ALA A 377 -5.22 -13.17 35.14
CA ALA A 377 -6.17 -13.99 35.87
C ALA A 377 -6.58 -13.37 37.21
N ARG A 378 -5.61 -12.77 37.95
CA ARG A 378 -5.91 -12.06 39.21
C ARG A 378 -6.78 -10.82 39.01
N GLY A 379 -6.56 -10.09 37.91
CA GLY A 379 -7.28 -8.87 37.60
C GLY A 379 -8.70 -9.12 37.10
N LEU A 380 -8.99 -10.35 36.65
CA LEU A 380 -10.27 -10.74 36.05
C LEU A 380 -11.17 -11.54 37.00
N ASP A 381 -10.74 -11.75 38.24
CA ASP A 381 -11.51 -12.46 39.27
C ASP A 381 -12.65 -11.60 39.86
N GLN A 382 -12.68 -10.30 39.54
CA GLN A 382 -13.72 -9.38 39.98
C GLN A 382 -14.79 -9.18 38.90
N PRO A 383 -16.06 -8.97 39.28
CA PRO A 383 -17.09 -8.56 38.33
C PRO A 383 -16.74 -7.18 37.76
N ALA A 384 -16.83 -7.04 36.43
CA ALA A 384 -16.56 -5.79 35.70
C ALA A 384 -15.16 -5.19 35.98
N PRO A 385 -14.07 -5.90 35.66
CA PRO A 385 -12.73 -5.48 36.02
C PRO A 385 -12.28 -4.25 35.23
N GLU A 386 -11.71 -3.25 35.90
CA GLU A 386 -11.27 -1.99 35.27
C GLU A 386 -9.75 -1.85 35.18
N SER A 387 -9.03 -2.39 36.16
CA SER A 387 -7.58 -2.35 36.23
C SER A 387 -7.05 -3.41 37.18
N MET A 388 -5.74 -3.63 37.17
CA MET A 388 -5.05 -4.43 38.17
C MET A 388 -3.66 -3.87 38.49
N ALA A 389 -3.18 -4.17 39.69
CA ALA A 389 -1.79 -3.89 40.07
C ALA A 389 -0.85 -5.02 39.62
N LEU A 390 0.28 -4.63 39.04
CA LEU A 390 1.38 -5.49 38.65
C LEU A 390 2.61 -5.19 39.51
N ALA A 391 3.25 -6.24 40.00
CA ALA A 391 4.58 -6.10 40.61
C ALA A 391 5.62 -5.69 39.54
N PRO A 392 6.75 -5.07 39.91
CA PRO A 392 7.79 -4.67 38.96
C PRO A 392 8.23 -5.78 38.01
N GLY A 393 8.37 -7.01 38.50
CA GLY A 393 8.74 -8.17 37.68
C GLY A 393 7.67 -8.55 36.65
N GLU A 394 6.39 -8.43 37.01
CA GLU A 394 5.26 -8.68 36.10
C GLU A 394 5.16 -7.60 35.02
N ALA A 395 5.36 -6.33 35.41
CA ALA A 395 5.42 -5.20 34.48
C ALA A 395 6.60 -5.35 33.50
N PHE A 396 7.77 -5.79 33.98
CA PHE A 396 8.92 -6.09 33.12
C PHE A 396 8.62 -7.20 32.12
N LEU A 397 7.99 -8.30 32.56
CA LEU A 397 7.58 -9.40 31.67
C LEU A 397 6.57 -8.93 30.61
N LEU A 398 5.61 -8.09 31.00
CA LEU A 398 4.65 -7.47 30.10
C LEU A 398 5.36 -6.67 29.02
N VAL A 399 6.23 -5.73 29.41
CA VAL A 399 6.95 -4.84 28.50
C VAL A 399 7.87 -5.63 27.55
N ARG A 400 8.61 -6.60 28.08
CA ARG A 400 9.68 -7.27 27.32
C ARG A 400 9.18 -8.41 26.44
N THR A 401 8.17 -9.14 26.88
CA THR A 401 7.76 -10.40 26.23
C THR A 401 6.28 -10.42 25.90
N ALA A 402 5.42 -10.15 26.88
CA ALA A 402 3.99 -10.40 26.71
C ALA A 402 3.32 -9.39 25.77
N ALA A 403 3.79 -8.14 25.71
CA ALA A 403 3.23 -7.09 24.85
C ALA A 403 3.20 -7.50 23.37
N ARG A 404 4.22 -8.21 22.88
CA ARG A 404 4.23 -8.74 21.50
C ARG A 404 3.19 -9.83 21.32
N LYS A 405 3.18 -10.83 22.23
CA LYS A 405 2.21 -11.94 22.19
C LYS A 405 0.75 -11.45 22.27
N LEU A 406 0.50 -10.43 23.09
CA LEU A 406 -0.81 -9.78 23.23
C LEU A 406 -1.25 -9.13 21.92
N ARG A 407 -0.36 -8.39 21.25
CA ARG A 407 -0.64 -7.79 19.94
C ARG A 407 -0.89 -8.84 18.86
N ASP A 408 -0.20 -9.98 18.92
CA ASP A 408 -0.39 -11.10 17.97
C ASP A 408 -1.80 -11.73 18.08
N VAL A 409 -2.41 -11.70 19.27
CA VAL A 409 -3.78 -12.16 19.51
C VAL A 409 -4.82 -11.04 19.43
N GLY A 410 -4.46 -9.89 18.85
CA GLY A 410 -5.38 -8.78 18.58
C GLY A 410 -5.69 -7.89 19.78
N VAL A 411 -4.86 -7.92 20.83
CA VAL A 411 -5.00 -7.05 22.01
C VAL A 411 -4.03 -5.87 21.90
N GLY A 412 -4.57 -4.65 21.98
CA GLY A 412 -3.78 -3.42 22.04
C GLY A 412 -2.96 -3.36 23.33
N VAL A 413 -1.71 -2.88 23.24
CA VAL A 413 -0.86 -2.65 24.41
C VAL A 413 -0.20 -1.29 24.30
N VAL A 414 -0.56 -0.39 25.20
CA VAL A 414 0.00 0.96 25.35
C VAL A 414 0.95 0.94 26.53
N LEU A 415 2.19 1.33 26.27
CA LEU A 415 3.23 1.47 27.28
C LEU A 415 3.44 2.96 27.55
N PRO A 416 3.89 3.35 28.75
CA PRO A 416 4.13 4.74 29.06
C PRO A 416 5.30 5.29 28.23
N ASP A 417 5.25 6.58 27.91
CA ASP A 417 6.24 7.25 27.04
C ASP A 417 7.68 7.11 27.55
N SER A 418 7.84 7.04 28.88
CA SER A 418 9.11 6.79 29.57
C SER A 418 9.80 5.48 29.14
N LEU A 419 9.04 4.51 28.62
CA LEU A 419 9.52 3.20 28.15
C LEU A 419 9.55 3.06 26.62
N GLY A 420 8.94 3.98 25.87
CA GLY A 420 8.83 3.92 24.41
C GLY A 420 10.17 4.04 23.65
N GLY A 421 11.21 4.56 24.30
CA GLY A 421 12.51 4.89 23.70
C GLY A 421 13.68 3.93 23.98
N GLY A 422 13.43 2.69 24.44
CA GLY A 422 14.50 1.70 24.67
C GLY A 422 15.07 1.66 26.10
N LEU A 423 14.39 2.28 27.07
CA LEU A 423 14.78 2.31 28.49
C LEU A 423 14.32 1.09 29.31
N ALA A 424 14.18 -0.08 28.68
CA ALA A 424 13.89 -1.34 29.39
C ALA A 424 15.01 -1.77 30.37
N SER A 425 16.08 -0.98 30.53
CA SER A 425 17.22 -1.22 31.42
C SER A 425 17.06 -0.64 32.84
N ARG A 426 15.96 0.06 33.16
CA ARG A 426 15.73 0.66 34.49
C ARG A 426 14.73 -0.09 35.37
N LEU A 427 14.23 -1.23 34.90
CA LEU A 427 13.26 -2.08 35.62
C LEU A 427 13.93 -3.20 36.44
N GLY A 428 15.25 -3.11 36.67
CA GLY A 428 16.05 -4.10 37.38
C GLY A 428 16.75 -3.52 38.59
#